data_AF-A0A2M9P4X1-F1
#
_entry.id   AF-A0A2M9P4X1-F1
#
_cell.length_a   1.000
_cell.length_b   1.000
_cell.length_c   1.000
_cell.angle_alpha   90.00
_cell.angle_beta   90.00
_cell.angle_gamma   90.00
#
_symmetry.space_group_name_H-M   'P 1'
#
loop_
_entity.id
_entity.type
_entity.pdbx_description
1 polymer ?
#
loop_
_entity_poly.entity_id
_entity_poly.type
_entity_poly.pdbx_seq_one_letter_code
_entity_poly.pdbx_strand_id
1 'polypeptide(L)'
;ATEYGRYGYRRIAAMLQAAGWAVNVKRVERIWRLEGLKVPGKQPKKGRLWLNDGSCVRLRPERPNHVWSYDFVEDRTNDGRKLRM
;
A
#
# COMPACT_ATOMS: atom_id res chain seq x y z
N ALA A 1 4.27 -19.26 5.25
CA ALA A 1 4.32 -17.80 5.53
C ALA A 1 3.02 -17.06 5.12
N THR A 2 1.85 -17.71 5.25
CA THR A 2 0.55 -17.18 4.81
C THR A 2 -0.09 -16.27 5.84
N GLU A 3 -0.03 -16.61 7.13
CA GLU A 3 -0.66 -15.85 8.21
C GLU A 3 0.13 -14.56 8.58
N TYR A 4 1.47 -14.64 8.59
CA TYR A 4 2.35 -13.52 9.00
C TYR A 4 3.31 -13.05 7.89
N GLY A 5 2.96 -13.25 6.61
CA GLY A 5 3.88 -13.07 5.48
C GLY A 5 4.53 -11.69 5.31
N ARG A 6 3.96 -10.63 5.91
CA ARG A 6 4.53 -9.27 5.90
C ARG A 6 5.27 -8.88 7.18
N TYR A 7 5.30 -9.76 8.17
CA TYR A 7 5.88 -9.48 9.48
C TYR A 7 7.35 -9.88 9.41
N GLY A 8 8.24 -8.99 9.83
CA GLY A 8 9.65 -9.35 10.03
C GLY A 8 9.86 -9.98 11.41
N TYR A 9 11.04 -10.56 11.61
CA TYR A 9 11.42 -11.19 12.89
C TYR A 9 11.20 -10.28 14.11
N ARG A 10 11.35 -8.95 13.95
CA ARG A 10 11.12 -7.98 15.04
C ARG A 10 9.65 -7.93 15.48
N ARG A 11 8.71 -7.96 14.52
CA ARG A 11 7.28 -7.89 14.83
C ARG A 11 6.78 -9.20 15.42
N ILE A 12 7.32 -10.33 14.94
CA ILE A 12 7.09 -11.64 15.54
C ILE A 12 7.65 -11.71 16.97
N ALA A 13 8.86 -11.20 17.20
CA ALA A 13 9.44 -11.16 18.55
C ALA A 13 8.57 -10.34 19.53
N ALA A 14 8.04 -9.20 19.09
CA ALA A 14 7.12 -8.39 19.90
C ALA A 14 5.79 -9.13 20.19
N MET A 15 5.24 -9.84 19.21
CA MET A 15 4.03 -10.65 19.41
C MET A 15 4.26 -11.80 20.40
N LEU A 16 5.40 -12.49 20.30
CA LEU A 16 5.77 -13.54 21.24
C LEU A 16 5.89 -13.00 22.67
N GLN A 17 6.52 -11.83 22.85
CA GLN A 17 6.60 -11.18 24.15
C GLN A 17 5.23 -10.78 24.69
N ALA A 18 4.35 -10.22 23.85
CA ALA A 18 2.98 -9.87 24.23
C ALA A 18 2.15 -11.12 24.60
N ALA A 19 2.43 -12.27 24.00
CA ALA A 19 1.85 -13.56 24.36
C ALA A 19 2.51 -14.21 25.59
N GLY A 20 3.43 -13.52 26.28
CA GLY A 20 4.07 -13.99 27.52
C GLY A 20 5.33 -14.84 27.32
N TRP A 21 5.83 -14.96 26.08
CA TRP A 21 7.03 -15.75 25.81
C TRP A 21 8.31 -14.92 26.07
N ALA A 22 9.16 -15.41 26.98
CA ALA A 22 10.49 -14.84 27.25
C ALA A 22 11.51 -15.25 26.17
N VAL A 23 11.35 -14.73 24.94
CA VAL A 23 12.22 -15.05 23.80
C VAL A 23 13.10 -13.86 23.41
N ASN A 24 14.41 -14.11 23.28
CA ASN A 24 15.35 -13.11 22.78
C ASN A 24 15.13 -12.85 21.28
N VAL A 25 15.09 -11.58 20.89
CA VAL A 25 14.98 -11.14 19.49
C VAL A 25 16.04 -11.80 18.59
N LYS A 26 17.27 -12.00 19.08
CA LYS A 26 18.35 -12.67 18.34
C LYS A 26 18.04 -14.14 18.01
N ARG A 27 17.30 -14.82 18.89
CA ARG A 27 16.87 -16.21 18.66
C ARG A 27 15.84 -16.26 17.53
N VAL A 28 14.87 -15.35 17.54
CA VAL A 28 13.87 -15.21 16.48
C VAL A 28 14.55 -14.88 15.15
N GLU A 29 15.48 -13.93 15.14
CA GLU A 29 16.24 -13.57 13.94
C GLU A 29 17.03 -14.76 13.36
N ARG A 30 17.65 -15.57 14.22
CA ARG A 30 18.42 -16.74 13.76
C ARG A 30 17.52 -17.78 13.09
N ILE A 31 16.41 -18.13 13.74
CA ILE A 31 15.42 -19.06 13.18
C ILE A 31 14.88 -18.47 11.87
N TRP A 32 14.56 -17.18 11.85
CA TRP A 32 14.07 -16.48 10.65
C TRP A 32 15.02 -16.59 9.46
N ARG A 33 16.33 -16.47 9.68
CA ARG A 33 17.36 -16.63 8.64
C ARG A 33 17.54 -18.08 8.22
N LEU A 34 17.52 -19.03 9.17
CA LEU A 34 17.66 -20.46 8.88
C LEU A 34 16.49 -20.99 8.06
N GLU A 35 15.28 -20.53 8.34
CA GLU A 35 14.05 -20.86 7.61
C GLU A 35 13.94 -20.11 6.26
N GLY A 36 14.93 -19.30 5.89
CA GLY A 36 14.94 -18.55 4.63
C GLY A 36 13.82 -17.51 4.52
N LEU A 37 13.21 -17.10 5.63
CA LEU A 37 12.08 -16.19 5.63
C LEU A 37 12.54 -14.78 5.24
N LYS A 38 11.86 -14.18 4.26
CA LYS A 38 12.10 -12.80 3.83
C LYS A 38 10.80 -12.04 3.83
N VAL A 39 10.80 -10.86 4.42
CA VAL A 39 9.68 -9.92 4.30
C VAL A 39 9.64 -9.45 2.85
N PRO A 40 8.53 -9.65 2.12
CA PRO A 40 8.37 -9.09 0.79
C PRO A 40 8.59 -7.59 0.82
N GLY A 41 9.39 -7.07 -0.11
CA GLY A 41 9.57 -5.64 -0.26
C GLY A 41 8.22 -4.95 -0.46
N LYS A 42 8.09 -3.72 0.07
CA LYS A 42 6.91 -2.90 -0.22
C LYS A 42 6.85 -2.70 -1.73
N GLN A 43 5.71 -3.03 -2.35
CA GLN A 43 5.51 -2.73 -3.77
C GLN A 43 5.75 -1.23 -3.97
N PRO A 44 6.59 -0.83 -4.93
CA PRO A 44 6.78 0.59 -5.23
C PRO A 44 5.41 1.19 -5.54
N LYS A 45 5.21 2.45 -5.13
CA LYS A 45 4.02 3.18 -5.57
C LYS A 45 4.03 3.14 -7.10
N LYS A 46 2.94 2.68 -7.71
CA LYS A 46 2.78 2.78 -9.16
C LYS A 46 3.06 4.23 -9.52
N GLY A 47 4.09 4.47 -10.33
CA GLY A 47 4.34 5.78 -10.90
C GLY A 47 3.08 6.23 -11.64
N ARG A 48 2.94 7.54 -11.86
CA ARG A 48 1.85 8.01 -12.70
C ARG A 48 1.98 7.28 -14.04
N LEU A 49 0.88 6.69 -14.52
CA LEU A 49 0.79 6.10 -15.85
C LEU A 49 0.82 7.26 -16.86
N TRP A 50 1.93 7.97 -16.94
CA TRP A 50 2.25 8.70 -18.15
C TRP A 50 2.68 7.62 -19.13
N LEU A 51 2.04 7.59 -20.30
CA LEU A 51 2.76 7.13 -21.47
C LEU A 51 4.05 7.97 -21.53
N ASN A 52 5.19 7.35 -21.88
CA ASN A 52 6.50 8.03 -21.95
C ASN A 52 6.55 9.20 -22.97
N ASP A 53 5.42 9.51 -23.60
CA ASP A 53 5.19 10.65 -24.49
C ASP A 53 4.70 11.92 -23.77
N GLY A 54 4.53 11.88 -22.44
CA GLY A 54 4.09 13.06 -21.66
C GLY A 54 2.62 13.43 -21.86
N SER A 55 1.79 12.52 -22.36
CA SER A 55 0.37 12.73 -22.62
C SER A 55 -0.48 12.80 -21.34
N CYS A 56 -0.32 13.88 -20.55
CA CYS A 56 -1.54 14.59 -20.16
C CYS A 56 -1.96 15.30 -21.44
N VAL A 57 -2.71 14.65 -22.35
CA VAL A 57 -3.29 15.41 -23.46
C VAL A 57 -4.36 16.30 -22.86
N ARG A 58 -3.94 17.43 -22.30
CA ARG A 58 -4.74 18.63 -22.22
C ARG A 58 -4.94 19.02 -23.67
N LEU A 59 -5.94 18.42 -24.31
CA LEU A 59 -6.42 18.85 -25.61
C LEU A 59 -6.59 20.37 -25.51
N ARG A 60 -5.91 21.13 -26.36
CA ARG A 60 -6.09 22.57 -26.39
C ARG A 60 -7.49 22.80 -26.97
N PRO A 61 -8.40 23.51 -26.28
CA PRO A 61 -9.68 23.83 -26.89
C PRO A 61 -9.44 24.77 -28.08
N GLU A 62 -9.91 24.41 -29.27
CA GLU A 62 -9.74 25.17 -30.52
C GLU A 62 -11.01 25.95 -30.86
N ARG A 63 -12.15 25.55 -30.28
CA ARG A 63 -13.47 26.18 -30.48
C ARG A 63 -14.31 26.08 -29.19
N PRO A 64 -15.38 26.88 -29.05
CA PRO A 64 -16.32 26.73 -27.94
C PRO A 64 -16.82 25.29 -27.82
N ASN A 65 -16.93 24.79 -26.59
CA ASN A 65 -17.33 23.41 -26.27
C ASN A 65 -16.40 22.28 -26.76
N HIS A 66 -15.13 22.57 -27.11
CA HIS A 66 -14.18 21.56 -27.63
C HIS A 66 -13.71 20.53 -26.57
N VAL A 67 -13.56 20.94 -25.31
CA VAL A 67 -13.02 20.08 -24.24
C VAL A 67 -13.91 20.20 -23.01
N TRP A 68 -14.39 19.05 -22.52
CA TRP A 68 -15.26 18.98 -21.36
C TRP A 68 -14.53 18.21 -20.26
N SER A 69 -14.45 18.80 -19.07
CA SER A 69 -14.02 18.11 -17.87
C SER A 69 -15.24 17.89 -17.00
N TYR A 70 -15.42 16.66 -16.55
CA TYR A 70 -16.38 16.32 -15.51
C TYR A 70 -15.59 15.82 -14.30
N ASP A 71 -15.95 16.31 -13.12
CA ASP A 71 -15.39 15.84 -11.87
C ASP A 71 -16.54 15.52 -10.92
N PHE A 72 -16.31 14.54 -10.04
CA PHE A 72 -17.31 14.14 -9.06
C PHE A 72 -16.98 14.78 -7.72
N VAL A 73 -17.97 15.43 -7.13
CA VAL A 73 -17.87 15.85 -5.72
C VAL A 73 -18.15 14.63 -4.85
N GLU A 74 -17.15 14.19 -4.10
CA GLU A 74 -17.32 13.12 -3.11
C GLU A 74 -18.17 13.64 -1.95
N ASP A 75 -19.31 12.99 -1.72
CA ASP A 75 -20.15 13.25 -0.54
C ASP A 75 -19.98 12.12 0.50
N ARG A 76 -20.36 12.42 1.75
CA ARG A 76 -20.36 11.46 2.84
C ARG A 76 -21.78 11.17 3.26
N THR A 77 -22.05 9.90 3.53
CA THR A 77 -23.28 9.49 4.19
C THR A 77 -23.34 10.07 5.60
N ASN A 78 -24.54 10.16 6.18
CA ASN A 78 -24.73 10.69 7.54
C ASN A 78 -23.87 9.97 8.61
N ASP A 79 -23.52 8.70 8.38
CA ASP A 79 -22.61 7.91 9.23
C ASP A 79 -21.11 8.06 8.87
N GLY A 80 -20.76 9.07 8.05
CA GLY A 80 -19.39 9.46 7.75
C GLY A 80 -18.66 8.57 6.74
N ARG A 81 -19.33 7.58 6.14
CA ARG A 81 -18.73 6.76 5.10
C ARG A 81 -18.67 7.53 3.79
N LYS A 82 -17.56 7.34 3.09
CA LYS A 82 -17.34 7.90 1.76
C LYS A 82 -18.26 7.22 0.75
N LEU A 83 -19.04 8.00 0.01
CA LEU A 83 -19.77 7.48 -1.15
C LEU A 83 -18.75 7.15 -2.24
N ARG A 84 -18.62 5.87 -2.58
CA ARG A 84 -17.81 5.44 -3.73
C ARG A 84 -18.71 5.38 -4.96
N MET A 85 -18.47 6.28 -5.91
CA MET A 85 -18.99 6.21 -7.28
C MET A 85 -18.02 5.44 -8.17
#